data_AF-A0A377B961-F1
#
_entry.id   AF-A0A377B961-F1
#
_cell.length_a   1.000
_cell.length_b   1.000
_cell.length_c   1.000
_cell.angle_alpha   90.00
_cell.angle_beta   90.00
_cell.angle_gamma   90.00
#
_symmetry.space_group_name_H-M   'P 1'
#
loop_
_entity.id
_entity.type
_entity.pdbx_description
1 polymer ?
#
loop_
_entity_poly.entity_id
_entity_poly.type
_entity_poly.pdbx_seq_one_letter_code
_entity_poly.pdbx_strand_id
1 'polypeptide(L)'
;MWNLLKQHVSRYTPDVVENICGTPKDAFLKVCEYIAETSAHDKTASFLYALGWTQHSVGAQNIRTMAMIQLLLGNMGMAGGGVNALRGHSNIQGLTDLGLLSQSLPGYMTLPSEKQTDLQTYLTANTPKPLLEGQVNYWGNYPKFFVSMMKAFFGDKATAENSWGFDWLPKWDKGYDVLQYFEMMKEGKVNGYICQGFNPVASFPNKNKVIGCLSKLKFLVTIDPLNTETSNFWQNHGELNEVDSSKIQTEVFRLPSTCFAEENGSIVNSGRWLQWHWKGADAPGIALTDGEILSGIFLRLRKMYAEQGGANPDQVLNMTWNYAIPHEPSSEEVAMESNGKALADITDPATGAVIVKKGQQLSSFAQLRDDGTTSCGCWIFAGSWTPEGNQMARRDNADPSGLGNTLGWAWAWPLNRRILYNRASADPQGNPWDPKRQLLKWDGTKWTGWDIPDYSAAPPGSGVGPFIMQQEGMGRLFALDKMAEGPFPEHYEPF
;
A
#
# COMPACT_ATOMS: atom_id res chain seq x y z
N MET A 1 23.26 -19.58 -5.38
CA MET A 1 22.98 -18.15 -5.10
C MET A 1 24.18 -17.46 -4.45
N TRP A 2 24.64 -17.85 -3.25
CA TRP A 2 25.74 -17.16 -2.54
C TRP A 2 27.00 -16.91 -3.39
N ASN A 3 27.49 -17.95 -4.09
CA ASN A 3 28.68 -17.83 -4.93
C ASN A 3 28.47 -16.88 -6.13
N LEU A 4 27.26 -16.82 -6.68
CA LEU A 4 26.92 -15.90 -7.77
C LEU A 4 26.91 -14.45 -7.27
N LEU A 5 26.36 -14.20 -6.08
CA LEU A 5 26.40 -12.87 -5.48
C LEU A 5 27.85 -12.42 -5.27
N LYS A 6 28.69 -13.29 -4.68
CA LYS A 6 30.12 -12.99 -4.45
C LYS A 6 30.84 -12.65 -5.75
N GLN A 7 30.58 -13.39 -6.82
CA GLN A 7 31.14 -13.10 -8.14
C GLN A 7 30.63 -11.76 -8.69
N HIS A 8 29.32 -11.52 -8.63
CA HIS A 8 28.68 -10.31 -9.16
C HIS A 8 29.25 -9.03 -8.55
N VAL A 9 29.39 -9.01 -7.21
CA VAL A 9 29.84 -7.83 -6.48
C VAL A 9 31.36 -7.67 -6.45
N SER A 10 32.14 -8.63 -6.94
CA SER A 10 33.62 -8.62 -6.88
C SER A 10 34.27 -7.43 -7.59
N ARG A 11 33.58 -6.82 -8.56
CA ARG A 11 34.04 -5.65 -9.31
C ARG A 11 33.97 -4.34 -8.51
N TYR A 12 33.15 -4.28 -7.46
CA TYR A 12 32.92 -3.07 -6.68
C TYR A 12 33.98 -2.91 -5.57
N THR A 13 35.22 -2.71 -6.00
CA THR A 13 36.35 -2.43 -5.10
C THR A 13 36.29 -1.01 -4.54
N PRO A 14 36.98 -0.69 -3.42
CA PRO A 14 37.06 0.67 -2.92
C PRO A 14 37.57 1.69 -3.95
N ASP A 15 38.47 1.29 -4.86
CA ASP A 15 38.94 2.13 -5.97
C ASP A 15 37.82 2.45 -6.97
N VAL A 16 36.99 1.46 -7.33
CA VAL A 16 35.85 1.67 -8.22
C VAL A 16 34.80 2.57 -7.56
N VAL A 17 34.55 2.39 -6.26
CA VAL A 17 33.63 3.24 -5.50
C VAL A 17 34.10 4.68 -5.45
N GLU A 18 35.37 4.94 -5.14
CA GLU A 18 35.93 6.30 -5.13
C GLU A 18 35.85 6.95 -6.51
N ASN A 19 36.19 6.20 -7.57
CA ASN A 19 36.17 6.70 -8.94
C ASN A 19 34.75 7.08 -9.43
N ILE A 20 33.73 6.29 -9.10
CA ILE A 20 32.35 6.53 -9.58
C ILE A 20 31.60 7.50 -8.66
N CYS A 21 31.67 7.28 -7.34
CA CYS A 21 30.86 8.03 -6.38
C CYS A 21 31.53 9.32 -5.90
N GLY A 22 32.85 9.46 -6.08
CA GLY A 22 33.64 10.58 -5.54
C GLY A 22 33.84 10.53 -4.02
N THR A 23 33.35 9.49 -3.33
CA THR A 23 33.55 9.30 -1.89
C THR A 23 35.00 8.87 -1.64
N PRO A 24 35.77 9.61 -0.82
CA PRO A 24 37.14 9.22 -0.48
C PRO A 24 37.22 7.80 0.08
N LYS A 25 38.24 7.03 -0.33
CA LYS A 25 38.38 5.62 0.02
C LYS A 25 38.40 5.37 1.52
N ASP A 26 39.09 6.21 2.30
CA ASP A 26 39.15 6.12 3.76
C ASP A 26 37.78 6.35 4.42
N ALA A 27 37.02 7.33 3.91
CA ALA A 27 35.65 7.58 4.35
C ALA A 27 34.72 6.40 4.02
N PHE A 28 34.82 5.83 2.81
CA PHE A 28 34.06 4.64 2.44
C PHE A 28 34.40 3.44 3.34
N LEU A 29 35.69 3.16 3.56
CA LEU A 29 36.12 2.07 4.43
C LEU A 29 35.63 2.27 5.87
N LYS A 30 35.62 3.50 6.38
CA LYS A 30 35.06 3.81 7.71
C LYS A 30 33.57 3.45 7.81
N VAL A 31 32.79 3.76 6.78
CA VAL A 31 31.37 3.39 6.72
C VAL A 31 31.21 1.86 6.65
N CYS A 32 32.02 1.18 5.83
CA CYS A 32 32.03 -0.28 5.78
C CYS A 32 32.34 -0.92 7.14
N GLU A 33 33.33 -0.42 7.87
CA GLU A 33 33.66 -0.89 9.23
C GLU A 33 32.46 -0.79 10.17
N TYR A 34 31.82 0.38 10.25
CA TYR A 34 30.68 0.59 11.14
C TYR A 34 29.47 -0.28 10.79
N ILE A 35 29.18 -0.46 9.50
CA ILE A 35 28.10 -1.35 9.06
C ILE A 35 28.46 -2.81 9.37
N ALA A 36 29.70 -3.22 9.11
CA ALA A 36 30.17 -4.59 9.34
C ALA A 36 30.16 -4.98 10.82
N GLU A 37 30.40 -4.06 11.75
CA GLU A 37 30.23 -4.33 13.19
C GLU A 37 28.83 -4.85 13.55
N THR A 38 27.82 -4.50 12.75
CA THR A 38 26.43 -4.93 12.97
C THR A 38 26.10 -6.30 12.36
N SER A 39 27.10 -7.04 11.89
CA SER A 39 26.94 -8.48 11.60
C SER A 39 26.98 -9.34 12.87
N ALA A 40 27.41 -8.77 14.01
CA ALA A 40 27.32 -9.43 15.30
C ALA A 40 25.84 -9.59 15.70
N HIS A 41 25.48 -10.76 16.25
CA HIS A 41 24.08 -11.10 16.57
C HIS A 41 23.39 -10.14 17.55
N ASP A 42 24.17 -9.43 18.37
CA ASP A 42 23.71 -8.48 19.40
C ASP A 42 23.92 -7.01 19.02
N LYS A 43 24.24 -6.72 17.76
CA LYS A 43 24.27 -5.36 17.18
C LYS A 43 23.35 -5.30 15.97
N THR A 44 22.81 -4.12 15.67
CA THR A 44 21.99 -3.93 14.47
C THR A 44 22.26 -2.60 13.81
N ALA A 45 22.20 -2.56 12.49
CA ALA A 45 22.05 -1.35 11.71
C ALA A 45 20.58 -1.16 11.32
N SER A 46 20.12 0.08 11.30
CA SER A 46 18.83 0.46 10.75
C SER A 46 19.03 1.49 9.65
N PHE A 47 18.51 1.22 8.46
CA PHE A 47 18.62 2.14 7.33
C PHE A 47 17.38 3.02 7.22
N LEU A 48 17.59 4.33 7.29
CA LEU A 48 16.55 5.35 7.07
C LEU A 48 16.78 5.97 5.70
N TYR A 49 15.82 5.84 4.81
CA TYR A 49 15.93 6.39 3.45
C TYR A 49 14.56 6.83 2.91
N ALA A 50 14.59 7.65 1.86
CA ALA A 50 13.41 8.07 1.11
C ALA A 50 13.79 8.42 -0.34
N LEU A 51 13.55 9.66 -0.76
CA LEU A 51 13.63 10.11 -2.17
C LEU A 51 15.02 10.03 -2.78
N GLY A 52 16.07 10.23 -1.98
CA GLY A 52 17.46 10.17 -2.44
C GLY A 52 17.87 8.82 -3.04
N TRP A 53 17.11 7.75 -2.81
CA TRP A 53 17.30 6.47 -3.51
C TRP A 53 16.22 6.17 -4.54
N THR A 54 14.96 6.56 -4.30
CA THR A 54 13.84 6.15 -5.16
C THR A 54 13.74 6.93 -6.47
N GLN A 55 14.15 8.21 -6.51
CA GLN A 55 13.92 9.09 -7.66
C GLN A 55 15.03 9.00 -8.72
N HIS A 56 15.31 7.77 -9.17
CA HIS A 56 16.30 7.46 -10.19
C HIS A 56 15.76 6.38 -11.13
N SER A 57 16.29 6.29 -12.34
CA SER A 57 16.01 5.18 -13.28
C SER A 57 16.32 3.80 -12.69
N VAL A 58 17.31 3.73 -11.80
CA VAL A 58 17.73 2.53 -11.05
C VAL A 58 17.24 2.53 -9.59
N GLY A 59 16.24 3.35 -9.25
CA GLY A 59 15.84 3.59 -7.87
C GLY A 59 15.41 2.32 -7.12
N ALA A 60 14.76 1.38 -7.82
CA ALA A 60 14.40 0.09 -7.24
C ALA A 60 15.63 -0.76 -6.89
N GLN A 61 16.69 -0.71 -7.70
CA GLN A 61 17.93 -1.44 -7.47
C GLN A 61 18.78 -0.83 -6.36
N ASN A 62 18.74 0.49 -6.18
CA ASN A 62 19.34 1.14 -5.00
C ASN A 62 18.81 0.52 -3.70
N ILE A 63 17.49 0.36 -3.61
CA ILE A 63 16.81 -0.22 -2.44
C ILE A 63 17.13 -1.70 -2.30
N ARG A 64 17.15 -2.44 -3.41
CA ARG A 64 17.52 -3.87 -3.42
C ARG A 64 18.91 -4.09 -2.84
N THR A 65 19.90 -3.27 -3.19
CA THR A 65 21.27 -3.35 -2.64
C THR A 65 21.27 -3.23 -1.13
N MET A 66 20.59 -2.22 -0.58
CA MET A 66 20.52 -2.04 0.88
C MET A 66 19.73 -3.16 1.57
N ALA A 67 18.63 -3.64 0.98
CA ALA A 67 17.89 -4.78 1.53
C ALA A 67 18.76 -6.04 1.58
N MET A 68 19.59 -6.25 0.56
CA MET A 68 20.57 -7.35 0.54
C MET A 68 21.60 -7.21 1.66
N ILE A 69 22.13 -6.00 1.91
CA ILE A 69 23.02 -5.73 3.03
C ILE A 69 22.35 -6.09 4.37
N GLN A 70 21.12 -5.65 4.60
CA GLN A 70 20.40 -5.97 5.86
C GLN A 70 20.15 -7.49 6.04
N LEU A 71 19.92 -8.22 4.95
CA LEU A 71 19.82 -9.68 4.99
C LEU A 71 21.16 -10.35 5.32
N LEU A 72 22.27 -9.87 4.75
CA LEU A 72 23.61 -10.39 5.03
C LEU A 72 24.03 -10.17 6.49
N LEU A 73 23.63 -9.04 7.06
CA LEU A 73 23.93 -8.68 8.45
C LEU A 73 22.97 -9.33 9.46
N GLY A 74 21.86 -9.94 9.03
CA GLY A 74 20.87 -10.52 9.93
C GLY A 74 19.99 -9.49 10.66
N ASN A 75 19.88 -8.26 10.12
CA ASN A 75 19.22 -7.14 10.79
C ASN A 75 17.71 -7.06 10.56
N MET A 76 17.15 -7.88 9.65
CA MET A 76 15.72 -7.88 9.36
C MET A 76 14.92 -8.55 10.48
N GLY A 77 13.81 -7.93 10.89
CA GLY A 77 12.95 -8.44 11.97
C GLY A 77 13.45 -8.14 13.39
N MET A 78 14.64 -7.54 13.55
CA MET A 78 15.22 -7.17 14.84
C MET A 78 14.72 -5.81 15.33
N ALA A 79 14.55 -5.64 16.64
CA ALA A 79 14.35 -4.32 17.25
C ALA A 79 15.63 -3.47 17.09
N GLY A 80 15.46 -2.23 16.61
CA GLY A 80 16.58 -1.34 16.26
C GLY A 80 17.29 -1.70 14.94
N GLY A 81 16.78 -2.68 14.18
CA GLY A 81 17.28 -3.06 12.86
C GLY A 81 16.37 -2.63 11.72
N GLY A 82 16.22 -3.51 10.73
CA GLY A 82 15.24 -3.40 9.66
C GLY A 82 15.52 -2.32 8.60
N VAL A 83 14.53 -2.12 7.75
CA VAL A 83 14.57 -1.17 6.64
C VAL A 83 13.47 -0.13 6.85
N ASN A 84 13.86 1.05 7.31
CA ASN A 84 12.94 2.15 7.57
C ASN A 84 12.83 3.03 6.32
N ALA A 85 12.04 2.55 5.35
CA ALA A 85 11.60 3.36 4.22
C ALA A 85 10.66 4.45 4.73
N LEU A 86 11.15 5.69 4.83
CA LEU A 86 10.39 6.81 5.38
C LEU A 86 9.41 7.33 4.33
N ARG A 87 8.12 7.21 4.63
CA ARG A 87 7.04 7.66 3.74
C ARG A 87 6.92 9.20 3.80
N GLY A 88 6.51 9.79 2.68
CA GLY A 88 6.38 11.24 2.50
C GLY A 88 5.09 11.82 3.09
N HIS A 89 4.06 11.99 2.27
CA HIS A 89 2.77 12.52 2.73
C HIS A 89 2.19 11.72 3.90
N SER A 90 1.43 12.40 4.75
CA SER A 90 0.81 11.86 5.98
C SER A 90 0.06 10.53 5.77
N ASN A 91 -0.58 10.35 4.62
CA ASN A 91 -1.35 9.17 4.27
C ASN A 91 -0.93 8.49 2.96
N ILE A 92 0.29 8.73 2.46
CA ILE A 92 0.74 8.05 1.21
C ILE A 92 0.77 6.52 1.39
N GLN A 93 1.03 6.05 2.61
CA GLN A 93 0.93 4.64 2.94
C GLN A 93 -0.51 4.15 2.76
N GLY A 94 -1.50 4.86 3.31
CA GLY A 94 -2.90 4.47 3.21
C GLY A 94 -3.45 4.50 1.78
N LEU A 95 -3.08 5.51 0.98
CA LEU A 95 -3.48 5.54 -0.44
C LEU A 95 -2.83 4.42 -1.26
N THR A 96 -1.60 4.03 -0.92
CA THR A 96 -0.95 2.85 -1.50
C THR A 96 -1.67 1.57 -1.06
N ASP A 97 -2.01 1.47 0.22
CA ASP A 97 -2.74 0.34 0.80
C ASP A 97 -4.12 0.16 0.16
N LEU A 98 -4.80 1.26 -0.17
CA LEU A 98 -6.09 1.30 -0.86
C LEU A 98 -5.99 1.18 -2.38
N GLY A 99 -4.78 1.10 -2.94
CA GLY A 99 -4.57 0.80 -4.36
C GLY A 99 -4.85 1.96 -5.31
N LEU A 100 -4.63 3.21 -4.89
CA LEU A 100 -4.77 4.40 -5.75
C LEU A 100 -3.57 4.55 -6.71
N LEU A 101 -3.31 3.49 -7.48
CA LEU A 101 -2.29 3.37 -8.51
C LEU A 101 -2.90 2.67 -9.73
N SER A 102 -2.38 2.97 -10.93
CA SER A 102 -3.01 2.64 -12.22
C SER A 102 -3.51 1.20 -12.38
N GLN A 103 -2.81 0.21 -11.82
CA GLN A 103 -3.12 -1.22 -11.98
C GLN A 103 -3.49 -1.89 -10.66
N SER A 104 -3.69 -1.11 -9.60
CA SER A 104 -3.85 -1.64 -8.24
C SER A 104 -5.32 -1.74 -7.83
N LEU A 105 -5.55 -2.64 -6.89
CA LEU A 105 -6.77 -2.76 -6.09
C LEU A 105 -6.39 -2.71 -4.60
N PRO A 106 -7.33 -2.38 -3.70
CA PRO A 106 -7.08 -2.37 -2.27
C PRO A 106 -6.39 -3.64 -1.74
N GLY A 107 -5.53 -3.47 -0.74
CA GLY A 107 -4.80 -4.56 -0.11
C GLY A 107 -3.72 -5.18 -0.99
N TYR A 108 -3.04 -4.38 -1.81
CA TYR A 108 -1.98 -4.83 -2.72
C TYR A 108 -2.44 -5.89 -3.74
N MET A 109 -3.74 -5.92 -4.04
CA MET A 109 -4.28 -6.70 -5.14
C MET A 109 -4.07 -5.95 -6.47
N THR A 110 -4.21 -6.65 -7.59
CA THR A 110 -3.98 -6.08 -8.92
C THR A 110 -5.27 -6.13 -9.72
N LEU A 111 -5.57 -5.07 -10.48
CA LEU A 111 -6.60 -5.12 -11.51
C LEU A 111 -6.27 -6.22 -12.54
N PRO A 112 -7.28 -6.89 -13.12
CA PRO A 112 -7.04 -7.83 -14.19
C PRO A 112 -6.42 -7.15 -15.42
N SER A 113 -5.51 -7.84 -16.11
CA SER A 113 -5.09 -7.44 -17.46
C SER A 113 -6.12 -7.90 -18.50
N GLU A 114 -6.13 -7.30 -19.69
CA GLU A 114 -7.01 -7.74 -20.79
C GLU A 114 -6.77 -9.19 -21.23
N LYS A 115 -5.59 -9.75 -20.95
CA LYS A 115 -5.21 -11.13 -21.26
C LYS A 115 -5.84 -12.15 -20.30
N GLN A 116 -6.37 -11.70 -19.17
CA GLN A 116 -7.05 -12.54 -18.18
C GLN A 116 -8.55 -12.44 -18.42
N THR A 117 -9.03 -13.23 -19.38
CA THR A 117 -10.40 -13.17 -19.90
C THR A 117 -11.46 -13.73 -18.96
N ASP A 118 -11.07 -14.40 -17.88
CA ASP A 118 -11.95 -15.00 -16.90
C ASP A 118 -11.33 -14.96 -15.49
N LEU A 119 -12.19 -15.14 -14.48
CA LEU A 119 -11.80 -15.09 -13.06
C LEU A 119 -10.77 -16.16 -12.71
N GLN A 120 -10.89 -17.38 -13.26
CA GLN A 120 -9.99 -18.48 -12.91
C GLN A 120 -8.56 -18.19 -13.38
N THR A 121 -8.41 -17.68 -14.60
CA THR A 121 -7.12 -17.26 -15.18
C THR A 121 -6.49 -16.14 -14.35
N TYR A 122 -7.29 -15.14 -13.97
CA TYR A 122 -6.85 -14.06 -13.08
C TYR A 122 -6.39 -14.57 -11.70
N LEU A 123 -7.20 -15.40 -11.03
CA LEU A 123 -6.86 -15.92 -9.71
C LEU A 123 -5.62 -16.83 -9.77
N THR A 124 -5.48 -17.64 -10.81
CA THR A 124 -4.32 -18.52 -11.00
C THR A 124 -3.03 -17.70 -11.16
N ALA A 125 -3.07 -16.58 -11.89
CA ALA A 125 -1.92 -15.71 -12.08
C ALA A 125 -1.51 -14.97 -10.81
N ASN A 126 -2.47 -14.61 -9.95
CA ASN A 126 -2.23 -13.81 -8.75
C ASN A 126 -2.12 -14.65 -7.46
N THR A 127 -2.35 -15.95 -7.53
CA THR A 127 -2.21 -16.88 -6.38
C THR A 127 -0.91 -17.66 -6.53
N PRO A 128 0.22 -17.14 -6.00
CA PRO A 128 1.49 -17.81 -6.16
C PRO A 128 1.49 -19.16 -5.42
N LYS A 129 2.13 -20.15 -6.02
CA LYS A 129 2.34 -21.46 -5.39
C LYS A 129 3.62 -21.45 -4.55
N PRO A 130 3.67 -22.19 -3.42
CA PRO A 130 4.92 -22.34 -2.68
C PRO A 130 6.03 -22.88 -3.58
N LEU A 131 7.24 -22.31 -3.47
CA LEU A 131 8.44 -22.80 -4.16
C LEU A 131 9.22 -23.79 -3.30
N LEU A 132 8.96 -23.80 -1.99
CA LEU A 132 9.47 -24.79 -1.04
C LEU A 132 8.31 -25.39 -0.25
N GLU A 133 8.46 -26.65 0.14
CA GLU A 133 7.48 -27.37 0.94
C GLU A 133 7.35 -26.76 2.34
N GLY A 134 6.14 -26.84 2.92
CA GLY A 134 5.85 -26.41 4.29
C GLY A 134 5.83 -24.89 4.51
N GLN A 135 6.06 -24.07 3.48
CA GLN A 135 6.08 -22.61 3.62
C GLN A 135 4.68 -22.02 3.75
N VAL A 136 4.57 -20.90 4.48
CA VAL A 136 3.29 -20.23 4.73
C VAL A 136 2.66 -19.72 3.43
N ASN A 137 3.46 -19.03 2.59
CA ASN A 137 3.03 -18.47 1.31
C ASN A 137 1.63 -17.81 1.41
N TYR A 138 1.50 -16.78 2.25
CA TYR A 138 0.18 -16.29 2.67
C TYR A 138 -0.67 -15.73 1.51
N TRP A 139 -0.01 -15.27 0.44
CA TRP A 139 -0.66 -14.89 -0.83
C TRP A 139 -1.41 -16.06 -1.51
N GLY A 140 -1.21 -17.30 -1.09
CA GLY A 140 -2.08 -18.43 -1.45
C GLY A 140 -3.55 -18.22 -1.08
N ASN A 141 -3.86 -17.25 -0.22
CA ASN A 141 -5.22 -16.85 0.16
C ASN A 141 -5.82 -15.74 -0.74
N TYR A 142 -5.15 -15.34 -1.83
CA TYR A 142 -5.61 -14.28 -2.74
C TYR A 142 -7.10 -14.40 -3.14
N PRO A 143 -7.66 -15.59 -3.46
CA PRO A 143 -9.08 -15.71 -3.80
C PRO A 143 -10.03 -15.21 -2.71
N LYS A 144 -9.70 -15.44 -1.43
CA LYS A 144 -10.52 -14.97 -0.30
C LYS A 144 -10.54 -13.45 -0.27
N PHE A 145 -9.38 -12.82 -0.41
CA PHE A 145 -9.26 -11.36 -0.40
C PHE A 145 -10.02 -10.75 -1.58
N PHE A 146 -9.85 -11.32 -2.77
CA PHE A 146 -10.49 -10.82 -3.98
C PHE A 146 -12.02 -10.91 -3.91
N VAL A 147 -12.56 -12.09 -3.55
CA VAL A 147 -14.01 -12.27 -3.46
C VAL A 147 -14.61 -11.40 -2.36
N SER A 148 -13.98 -11.30 -1.18
CA SER A 148 -14.47 -10.40 -0.13
C SER A 148 -14.49 -8.94 -0.55
N MET A 149 -13.52 -8.49 -1.35
CA MET A 149 -13.52 -7.14 -1.92
C MET A 149 -14.63 -6.97 -2.97
N MET A 150 -14.85 -7.95 -3.84
CA MET A 150 -15.97 -7.91 -4.79
C MET A 150 -17.32 -7.83 -4.06
N LYS A 151 -17.47 -8.51 -2.91
CA LYS A 151 -18.65 -8.38 -2.06
C LYS A 151 -18.77 -7.00 -1.41
N ALA A 152 -17.66 -6.30 -1.12
CA ALA A 152 -17.72 -4.89 -0.69
C ALA A 152 -18.17 -3.97 -1.85
N PHE A 153 -17.55 -4.11 -3.02
CA PHE A 153 -17.82 -3.27 -4.19
C PHE A 153 -19.20 -3.48 -4.80
N PHE A 154 -19.72 -4.70 -4.82
CA PHE A 154 -20.93 -5.02 -5.59
C PHE A 154 -22.04 -5.67 -4.75
N GLY A 155 -21.80 -5.91 -3.46
CA GLY A 155 -22.82 -6.42 -2.54
C GLY A 155 -23.49 -7.68 -3.05
N ASP A 156 -24.82 -7.71 -3.04
CA ASP A 156 -25.62 -8.85 -3.49
C ASP A 156 -25.50 -9.15 -4.99
N LYS A 157 -25.02 -8.19 -5.80
CA LYS A 157 -24.83 -8.37 -7.24
C LYS A 157 -23.57 -9.17 -7.58
N ALA A 158 -22.60 -9.28 -6.68
CA ALA A 158 -21.47 -10.20 -6.84
C ALA A 158 -21.88 -11.60 -6.35
N THR A 159 -22.10 -12.53 -7.29
CA THR A 159 -22.48 -13.92 -7.01
C THR A 159 -21.53 -14.89 -7.70
N ALA A 160 -21.57 -16.17 -7.33
CA ALA A 160 -20.71 -17.17 -7.97
C ALA A 160 -21.03 -17.30 -9.47
N GLU A 161 -22.30 -17.18 -9.84
CA GLU A 161 -22.81 -17.35 -11.20
C GLU A 161 -22.28 -16.30 -12.18
N ASN A 162 -21.97 -15.09 -11.70
CA ASN A 162 -21.39 -14.02 -12.51
C ASN A 162 -19.91 -13.75 -12.21
N SER A 163 -19.20 -14.75 -11.66
CA SER A 163 -17.79 -14.62 -11.29
C SER A 163 -17.52 -13.40 -10.37
N TRP A 164 -18.45 -13.16 -9.44
CA TRP A 164 -18.40 -12.08 -8.46
C TRP A 164 -18.32 -10.67 -9.08
N GLY A 165 -18.81 -10.48 -10.31
CA GLY A 165 -18.72 -9.19 -11.01
C GLY A 165 -17.33 -8.88 -11.58
N PHE A 166 -16.47 -9.89 -11.76
CA PHE A 166 -15.12 -9.75 -12.33
C PHE A 166 -15.06 -8.90 -13.62
N ASP A 167 -16.06 -9.04 -14.49
CA ASP A 167 -16.13 -8.30 -15.76
C ASP A 167 -16.54 -6.83 -15.63
N TRP A 168 -16.96 -6.40 -14.44
CA TRP A 168 -17.20 -4.99 -14.17
C TRP A 168 -15.92 -4.23 -13.82
N LEU A 169 -14.83 -4.92 -13.49
CA LEU A 169 -13.54 -4.28 -13.27
C LEU A 169 -12.90 -3.86 -14.61
N PRO A 170 -12.28 -2.66 -14.67
CA PRO A 170 -11.51 -2.28 -15.84
C PRO A 170 -10.30 -3.21 -16.00
N LYS A 171 -10.10 -3.70 -17.22
CA LYS A 171 -8.97 -4.54 -17.58
C LYS A 171 -7.91 -3.69 -18.29
N TRP A 172 -6.67 -3.75 -17.85
CA TRP A 172 -5.59 -2.92 -18.42
C TRP A 172 -4.88 -3.62 -19.58
N ASP A 173 -4.54 -2.86 -20.62
CA ASP A 173 -3.70 -3.26 -21.76
C ASP A 173 -2.22 -2.95 -21.50
N LYS A 174 -1.95 -1.89 -20.73
CA LYS A 174 -0.62 -1.41 -20.34
C LYS A 174 -0.68 -0.61 -19.03
N GLY A 175 0.48 -0.21 -18.52
CA GLY A 175 0.55 0.76 -17.42
C GLY A 175 0.18 2.16 -17.90
N TYR A 176 -0.53 2.92 -17.07
CA TYR A 176 -0.83 4.34 -17.31
C TYR A 176 -0.22 5.18 -16.17
N ASP A 177 1.10 5.11 -16.02
CA ASP A 177 1.80 6.01 -15.11
C ASP A 177 1.69 7.47 -15.58
N VAL A 178 2.01 8.40 -14.67
CA VAL A 178 1.81 9.83 -14.90
C VAL A 178 2.61 10.37 -16.09
N LEU A 179 3.80 9.82 -16.37
CA LEU A 179 4.62 10.28 -17.50
C LEU A 179 3.98 9.85 -18.82
N GLN A 180 3.52 8.61 -18.89
CA GLN A 180 2.79 8.10 -20.06
C GLN A 180 1.47 8.84 -20.26
N TYR A 181 0.71 9.07 -19.19
CA TYR A 181 -0.59 9.74 -19.25
C TYR A 181 -0.46 11.21 -19.70
N PHE A 182 0.59 11.91 -19.26
CA PHE A 182 0.86 13.27 -19.72
C PHE A 182 1.40 13.33 -21.15
N GLU A 183 2.07 12.29 -21.66
CA GLU A 183 2.37 12.20 -23.09
C GLU A 183 1.07 12.00 -23.90
N MET A 184 0.15 11.14 -23.45
CA MET A 184 -1.16 11.01 -24.08
C MET A 184 -1.96 12.33 -24.06
N MET A 185 -1.88 13.09 -22.97
CA MET A 185 -2.50 14.41 -22.86
C MET A 185 -1.87 15.41 -23.85
N LYS A 186 -0.54 15.38 -24.02
CA LYS A 186 0.17 16.15 -25.04
C LYS A 186 -0.29 15.80 -26.45
N GLU A 187 -0.63 14.54 -26.71
CA GLU A 187 -1.16 14.06 -27.99
C GLU A 187 -2.67 14.37 -28.18
N GLY A 188 -3.33 15.01 -27.21
CA GLY A 188 -4.76 15.33 -27.27
C GLY A 188 -5.68 14.12 -27.04
N LYS A 189 -5.17 13.04 -26.43
CA LYS A 189 -5.92 11.81 -26.16
C LYS A 189 -6.62 11.79 -24.79
N VAL A 190 -6.51 12.88 -24.02
CA VAL A 190 -7.10 13.01 -22.68
C VAL A 190 -8.07 14.19 -22.69
N ASN A 191 -9.34 13.92 -22.41
CA ASN A 191 -10.39 14.96 -22.40
C ASN A 191 -10.48 15.70 -21.07
N GLY A 192 -10.32 14.98 -19.95
CA GLY A 192 -10.50 15.54 -18.62
C GLY A 192 -9.51 14.98 -17.62
N TYR A 193 -9.28 15.73 -16.54
CA TYR A 193 -8.40 15.32 -15.46
C TYR A 193 -8.95 15.79 -14.10
N ILE A 194 -8.76 14.98 -13.06
CA ILE A 194 -9.14 15.32 -11.69
C ILE A 194 -7.86 15.39 -10.85
N CYS A 195 -7.65 16.53 -10.20
CA CYS A 195 -6.57 16.75 -9.24
C CYS A 195 -7.17 16.92 -7.85
N GLN A 196 -7.24 15.84 -7.07
CA GLN A 196 -7.68 15.85 -5.67
C GLN A 196 -6.46 15.88 -4.75
N GLY A 197 -6.25 16.98 -4.02
CA GLY A 197 -5.12 17.13 -3.09
C GLY A 197 -3.74 16.92 -3.72
N PHE A 198 -3.60 17.15 -5.03
CA PHE A 198 -2.38 16.93 -5.79
C PHE A 198 -2.12 18.09 -6.75
N ASN A 199 -0.89 18.61 -6.76
CA ASN A 199 -0.51 19.81 -7.52
C ASN A 199 0.54 19.49 -8.60
N PRO A 200 0.16 18.89 -9.75
CA PRO A 200 1.09 18.43 -10.78
C PRO A 200 1.94 19.55 -11.39
N VAL A 201 1.45 20.79 -11.50
CA VAL A 201 2.24 21.92 -12.02
C VAL A 201 3.50 22.17 -11.19
N ALA A 202 3.44 21.93 -9.88
CA ALA A 202 4.58 22.08 -8.97
C ALA A 202 5.40 20.80 -8.82
N SER A 203 4.75 19.62 -8.82
CA SER A 203 5.39 18.36 -8.40
C SER A 203 5.89 17.47 -9.54
N PHE A 204 5.37 17.61 -10.77
CA PHE A 204 5.79 16.79 -11.88
C PHE A 204 7.05 17.34 -12.57
N PRO A 205 7.88 16.47 -13.18
CA PRO A 205 9.06 16.91 -13.91
C PRO A 205 8.65 17.70 -15.17
N ASN A 206 9.48 18.68 -15.54
CA ASN A 206 9.27 19.53 -16.70
C ASN A 206 7.92 20.28 -16.68
N LYS A 207 7.81 21.25 -15.75
CA LYS A 207 6.65 22.13 -15.57
C LYS A 207 6.11 22.73 -16.89
N ASN A 208 6.97 23.19 -17.79
CA ASN A 208 6.53 23.80 -19.05
C ASN A 208 5.80 22.79 -19.94
N LYS A 209 6.29 21.54 -20.00
CA LYS A 209 5.57 20.45 -20.67
C LYS A 209 4.24 20.17 -19.97
N VAL A 210 4.22 20.11 -18.64
CA VAL A 210 3.01 19.87 -17.83
C VAL A 210 1.92 20.90 -18.13
N ILE A 211 2.25 22.20 -18.10
CA ILE A 211 1.31 23.27 -18.45
C ILE A 211 0.79 23.10 -19.89
N GLY A 212 1.69 22.86 -20.85
CA GLY A 212 1.32 22.62 -22.24
C GLY A 212 0.41 21.41 -22.45
N CYS A 213 0.52 20.38 -21.60
CA CYS A 213 -0.41 19.24 -21.57
C CYS A 213 -1.77 19.66 -21.00
N LEU A 214 -1.79 20.31 -19.83
CA LEU A 214 -3.04 20.73 -19.18
C LEU A 214 -3.85 21.69 -20.06
N SER A 215 -3.19 22.57 -20.83
CA SER A 215 -3.86 23.48 -21.79
C SER A 215 -4.60 22.79 -22.92
N LYS A 216 -4.40 21.48 -23.13
CA LYS A 216 -5.11 20.67 -24.15
C LYS A 216 -6.35 19.96 -23.61
N LEU A 217 -6.55 19.95 -22.30
CA LEU A 217 -7.74 19.36 -21.68
C LEU A 217 -8.99 20.13 -22.09
N LYS A 218 -10.11 19.42 -22.16
CA LYS A 218 -11.45 20.02 -22.27
C LYS A 218 -11.93 20.52 -20.92
N PHE A 219 -11.72 19.74 -19.86
CA PHE A 219 -12.02 20.15 -18.50
C PHE A 219 -10.96 19.70 -17.50
N LEU A 220 -10.83 20.45 -16.40
CA LEU A 220 -10.01 20.12 -15.24
C LEU A 220 -10.86 20.33 -13.98
N VAL A 221 -10.91 19.32 -13.12
CA VAL A 221 -11.51 19.45 -11.78
C VAL A 221 -10.39 19.44 -10.75
N THR A 222 -10.30 20.47 -9.93
CA THR A 222 -9.39 20.52 -8.78
C THR A 222 -10.19 20.51 -7.49
N ILE A 223 -9.86 19.61 -6.57
CA ILE A 223 -10.46 19.47 -5.24
C ILE A 223 -9.35 19.69 -4.23
N ASP A 224 -9.39 20.79 -3.49
CA ASP A 224 -8.32 21.18 -2.56
C ASP A 224 -8.85 22.18 -1.50
N PRO A 225 -8.35 22.14 -0.25
CA PRO A 225 -8.66 23.17 0.74
C PRO A 225 -7.98 24.52 0.45
N LEU A 226 -7.00 24.56 -0.46
CA LEU A 226 -6.20 25.72 -0.79
C LEU A 226 -6.26 26.05 -2.28
N ASN A 227 -5.80 27.26 -2.60
CA ASN A 227 -5.50 27.61 -3.97
C ASN A 227 -4.17 26.97 -4.40
N THR A 228 -4.11 26.40 -5.62
CA THR A 228 -2.91 25.73 -6.14
C THR A 228 -2.50 26.26 -7.51
N GLU A 229 -1.22 26.15 -7.87
CA GLU A 229 -0.71 26.48 -9.20
C GLU A 229 -1.45 25.71 -10.29
N THR A 230 -1.81 24.45 -10.04
CA THR A 230 -2.59 23.65 -10.98
C THR A 230 -3.98 24.22 -11.22
N SER A 231 -4.67 24.74 -10.20
CA SER A 231 -6.00 25.36 -10.40
C SER A 231 -5.96 26.67 -11.20
N ASN A 232 -4.80 27.35 -11.23
CA ASN A 232 -4.59 28.60 -11.97
C ASN A 232 -3.57 28.46 -13.10
N PHE A 233 -3.34 27.25 -13.61
CA PHE A 233 -2.31 27.00 -14.63
C PHE A 233 -2.51 27.85 -15.90
N TRP A 234 -3.76 28.27 -16.14
CA TRP A 234 -4.20 29.09 -17.27
C TRP A 234 -3.97 30.60 -17.08
N GLN A 235 -3.63 31.05 -15.87
CA GLN A 235 -3.41 32.47 -15.56
C GLN A 235 -1.94 32.87 -15.75
N ASN A 236 -1.71 34.02 -16.36
CA ASN A 236 -0.36 34.57 -16.48
C ASN A 236 0.13 35.10 -15.11
N HIS A 237 1.34 34.70 -14.71
CA HIS A 237 2.03 35.21 -13.51
C HIS A 237 3.46 35.67 -13.83
N GLY A 238 3.67 36.31 -15.00
CA GLY A 238 4.99 36.69 -15.49
C GLY A 238 5.91 35.49 -15.66
N GLU A 239 7.19 35.64 -15.32
CA GLU A 239 8.20 34.57 -15.45
C GLU A 239 7.84 33.29 -14.66
N LEU A 240 6.99 33.41 -13.63
CA LEU A 240 6.56 32.25 -12.83
C LEU A 240 5.51 31.40 -13.56
N ASN A 241 4.74 31.96 -14.50
CA ASN A 241 3.82 31.21 -15.36
C ASN A 241 3.48 32.03 -16.61
N GLU A 242 4.37 32.02 -17.60
CA GLU A 242 4.22 32.84 -18.80
C GLU A 242 3.30 32.15 -19.81
N VAL A 243 1.99 32.36 -19.63
CA VAL A 243 0.93 31.82 -20.51
C VAL A 243 0.04 32.93 -21.06
N ASP A 244 -0.63 32.65 -22.18
CA ASP A 244 -1.68 33.51 -22.74
C ASP A 244 -3.05 32.87 -22.45
N SER A 245 -3.75 33.42 -21.46
CA SER A 245 -5.05 32.90 -21.01
C SER A 245 -6.07 32.85 -22.14
N SER A 246 -5.99 33.72 -23.14
CA SER A 246 -6.94 33.72 -24.27
C SER A 246 -6.81 32.50 -25.18
N LYS A 247 -5.67 31.82 -25.12
CA LYS A 247 -5.38 30.62 -25.92
C LYS A 247 -5.68 29.32 -25.21
N ILE A 248 -6.01 29.34 -23.92
CA ILE A 248 -6.28 28.15 -23.11
C ILE A 248 -7.79 28.00 -22.97
N GLN A 249 -8.34 26.92 -23.54
CA GLN A 249 -9.79 26.70 -23.65
C GLN A 249 -10.33 25.70 -22.61
N THR A 250 -9.48 25.25 -21.69
CA THR A 250 -9.85 24.28 -20.65
C THR A 250 -10.85 24.89 -19.68
N GLU A 251 -11.99 24.23 -19.49
CA GLU A 251 -12.93 24.59 -18.43
C GLU A 251 -12.40 24.11 -17.08
N VAL A 252 -12.23 25.01 -16.11
CA VAL A 252 -11.65 24.67 -14.80
C VAL A 252 -12.70 24.80 -13.70
N PHE A 253 -12.96 23.69 -13.01
CA PHE A 253 -13.78 23.62 -11.83
C PHE A 253 -12.88 23.53 -10.59
N ARG A 254 -12.92 24.55 -9.72
CA ARG A 254 -12.23 24.54 -8.43
C ARG A 254 -13.23 24.33 -7.30
N LEU A 255 -13.20 23.15 -6.70
CA LEU A 255 -14.13 22.73 -5.64
C LEU A 255 -13.40 22.82 -4.29
N PRO A 256 -13.84 23.69 -3.36
CA PRO A 256 -13.20 23.84 -2.07
C PRO A 256 -13.50 22.62 -1.19
N SER A 257 -12.47 21.93 -0.72
CA SER A 257 -12.61 20.84 0.23
C SER A 257 -12.21 21.25 1.66
N THR A 258 -12.53 20.38 2.61
CA THR A 258 -12.02 20.37 3.97
C THR A 258 -10.51 20.16 4.05
N CYS A 259 -9.92 20.52 5.20
CA CYS A 259 -8.59 20.09 5.62
C CYS A 259 -8.66 19.03 6.73
N PHE A 260 -7.51 18.49 7.14
CA PHE A 260 -7.41 17.41 8.15
C PHE A 260 -8.08 17.71 9.51
N ALA A 261 -8.25 18.99 9.86
CA ALA A 261 -8.84 19.41 11.13
C ALA A 261 -10.37 19.48 11.10
N GLU A 262 -10.98 19.29 9.93
CA GLU A 262 -12.41 19.56 9.69
C GLU A 262 -13.20 18.26 9.45
N GLU A 263 -12.55 17.11 9.58
CA GLU A 263 -13.12 15.78 9.41
C GLU A 263 -12.72 14.81 10.52
N ASN A 264 -13.57 13.81 10.74
CA ASN A 264 -13.13 12.56 11.38
C ASN A 264 -12.50 11.68 10.31
N GLY A 265 -11.54 10.85 10.68
CA GLY A 265 -11.01 9.87 9.74
C GLY A 265 -9.77 9.15 10.24
N SER A 266 -9.19 8.35 9.36
CA SER A 266 -7.92 7.68 9.64
C SER A 266 -6.88 7.97 8.58
N ILE A 267 -5.63 8.06 9.02
CA ILE A 267 -4.45 8.11 8.14
C ILE A 267 -3.45 7.07 8.60
N VAL A 268 -2.66 6.55 7.65
CA VAL A 268 -1.65 5.52 7.89
C VAL A 268 -0.26 6.14 7.85
N ASN A 269 0.43 6.12 9.00
CA ASN A 269 1.80 6.62 9.07
C ASN A 269 2.82 5.64 8.46
N SER A 270 4.10 6.05 8.39
CA SER A 270 5.20 5.22 7.87
C SER A 270 5.39 3.88 8.62
N GLY A 271 4.98 3.81 9.89
CA GLY A 271 4.99 2.60 10.71
C GLY A 271 3.83 1.64 10.44
N ARG A 272 2.95 1.95 9.47
CA ARG A 272 1.69 1.25 9.14
C ARG A 272 0.56 1.46 10.16
N TRP A 273 0.68 2.44 11.05
CA TRP A 273 -0.34 2.68 12.07
C TRP A 273 -1.48 3.47 11.45
N LEU A 274 -2.65 2.84 11.36
CA LEU A 274 -3.93 3.51 11.11
C LEU A 274 -4.29 4.27 12.39
N GLN A 275 -4.25 5.60 12.32
CA GLN A 275 -4.53 6.47 13.45
C GLN A 275 -5.78 7.27 13.19
N TRP A 276 -6.76 7.16 14.10
CA TRP A 276 -7.98 7.95 14.04
C TRP A 276 -7.74 9.40 14.51
N HIS A 277 -8.37 10.36 13.84
CA HIS A 277 -8.45 11.75 14.26
C HIS A 277 -9.90 12.23 14.26
N TRP A 278 -10.13 13.36 14.92
CA TRP A 278 -11.46 13.91 15.14
C TRP A 278 -11.54 15.33 14.61
N LYS A 279 -12.71 15.66 14.07
CA LYS A 279 -13.08 16.99 13.62
C LYS A 279 -12.97 18.00 14.77
N GLY A 280 -12.27 19.10 14.52
CA GLY A 280 -12.12 20.22 15.46
C GLY A 280 -13.03 21.42 15.15
N ALA A 281 -13.36 21.65 13.88
CA ALA A 281 -14.22 22.75 13.43
C ALA A 281 -14.89 22.42 12.09
N ASP A 282 -15.90 23.20 11.71
CA ASP A 282 -16.44 23.18 10.33
C ASP A 282 -15.49 23.89 9.36
N ALA A 283 -15.54 23.50 8.10
CA ALA A 283 -14.74 24.10 7.03
C ALA A 283 -15.20 25.53 6.71
N PRO A 284 -14.31 26.40 6.20
CA PRO A 284 -14.66 27.78 5.89
C PRO A 284 -15.58 27.89 4.67
N GLY A 285 -16.53 28.83 4.75
CA GLY A 285 -17.37 29.23 3.62
C GLY A 285 -18.32 28.12 3.17
N ILE A 286 -18.11 27.61 1.95
CA ILE A 286 -18.93 26.56 1.31
C ILE A 286 -18.14 25.28 1.05
N ALA A 287 -16.99 25.13 1.71
CA ALA A 287 -16.18 23.93 1.59
C ALA A 287 -16.93 22.70 2.10
N LEU A 288 -16.76 21.58 1.41
CA LEU A 288 -17.39 20.29 1.72
C LEU A 288 -16.32 19.24 1.97
N THR A 289 -16.69 18.13 2.61
CA THR A 289 -15.76 16.99 2.73
C THR A 289 -15.40 16.43 1.35
N ASP A 290 -14.23 15.80 1.23
CA ASP A 290 -13.85 15.07 0.01
C ASP A 290 -14.92 14.02 -0.36
N GLY A 291 -15.47 13.34 0.65
CA GLY A 291 -16.54 12.35 0.51
C GLY A 291 -17.83 12.93 -0.07
N GLU A 292 -18.28 14.10 0.39
CA GLU A 292 -19.46 14.78 -0.15
C GLU A 292 -19.25 15.26 -1.59
N ILE A 293 -18.08 15.80 -1.91
CA ILE A 293 -17.77 16.26 -3.28
C ILE A 293 -17.83 15.09 -4.26
N LEU A 294 -17.16 13.99 -3.92
CA LEU A 294 -17.16 12.77 -4.76
C LEU A 294 -18.57 12.16 -4.84
N SER A 295 -19.31 12.10 -3.74
CA SER A 295 -20.71 11.65 -3.71
C SER A 295 -21.60 12.49 -4.63
N GLY A 296 -21.42 13.80 -4.58
CA GLY A 296 -22.17 14.74 -5.41
C GLY A 296 -21.94 14.52 -6.90
N ILE A 297 -20.69 14.30 -7.33
CA ILE A 297 -20.36 13.99 -8.72
C ILE A 297 -20.92 12.61 -9.10
N PHE A 298 -20.65 11.60 -8.27
CA PHE A 298 -20.97 10.22 -8.56
C PHE A 298 -22.47 9.94 -8.64
N LEU A 299 -23.26 10.44 -7.69
CA LEU A 299 -24.71 10.22 -7.66
C LEU A 299 -25.41 10.92 -8.83
N ARG A 300 -24.93 12.09 -9.27
CA ARG A 300 -25.44 12.77 -10.47
C ARG A 300 -25.10 11.98 -11.73
N LEU A 301 -23.86 11.53 -11.87
CA LEU A 301 -23.43 10.68 -12.99
C LEU A 301 -24.27 9.40 -13.05
N ARG A 302 -24.41 8.71 -11.91
CA ARG A 302 -25.21 7.49 -11.79
C ARG A 302 -26.67 7.69 -12.16
N LYS A 303 -27.28 8.80 -11.72
CA LYS A 303 -28.66 9.15 -12.11
C LYS A 303 -28.78 9.33 -13.61
N MET A 304 -27.84 10.04 -14.25
CA MET A 304 -27.83 10.21 -15.71
C MET A 304 -27.73 8.86 -16.43
N TYR A 305 -26.84 7.97 -16.01
CA TYR A 305 -26.74 6.61 -16.58
C TYR A 305 -28.02 5.79 -16.39
N ALA A 306 -28.69 5.90 -15.24
CA ALA A 306 -29.94 5.19 -14.98
C ALA A 306 -31.10 5.69 -15.85
N GLU A 307 -31.17 7.00 -16.11
CA GLU A 307 -32.25 7.63 -16.88
C GLU A 307 -32.01 7.60 -18.39
N GLN A 308 -30.75 7.69 -18.82
CA GLN A 308 -30.39 7.95 -20.22
C GLN A 308 -29.61 6.79 -20.86
N GLY A 309 -29.18 5.81 -20.07
CA GLY A 309 -28.26 4.77 -20.54
C GLY A 309 -26.84 5.32 -20.80
N GLY A 310 -26.08 4.60 -21.62
CA GLY A 310 -24.71 4.96 -21.97
C GLY A 310 -23.86 3.74 -22.30
N ALA A 311 -22.57 3.95 -22.54
CA ALA A 311 -21.62 2.85 -22.70
C ALA A 311 -21.35 2.18 -21.35
N ASN A 312 -21.47 0.85 -21.29
CA ASN A 312 -21.19 0.00 -20.12
C ASN A 312 -21.84 0.48 -18.80
N PRO A 313 -23.17 0.70 -18.76
CA PRO A 313 -23.85 1.30 -17.61
C PRO A 313 -23.71 0.46 -16.34
N ASP A 314 -23.61 -0.87 -16.48
CA ASP A 314 -23.51 -1.81 -15.36
C ASP A 314 -22.33 -1.53 -14.43
N GLN A 315 -21.18 -1.08 -14.97
CA GLN A 315 -20.00 -0.77 -14.14
C GLN A 315 -20.27 0.40 -13.18
N VAL A 316 -21.09 1.36 -13.59
CA VAL A 316 -21.47 2.52 -12.77
C VAL A 316 -22.63 2.20 -11.82
N LEU A 317 -23.62 1.45 -12.31
CA LEU A 317 -24.87 1.15 -11.61
C LEU A 317 -24.75 -0.02 -10.62
N ASN A 318 -23.75 -0.90 -10.77
CA ASN A 318 -23.57 -2.06 -9.89
C ASN A 318 -22.64 -1.80 -8.71
N MET A 319 -21.76 -0.80 -8.79
CA MET A 319 -20.97 -0.36 -7.63
C MET A 319 -21.91 0.02 -6.47
N THR A 320 -21.65 -0.48 -5.27
CA THR A 320 -22.43 -0.15 -4.07
C THR A 320 -22.20 1.32 -3.69
N TRP A 321 -23.18 1.89 -2.99
CA TRP A 321 -23.06 3.20 -2.35
C TRP A 321 -23.99 3.23 -1.14
N ASN A 322 -23.78 2.26 -0.26
CA ASN A 322 -24.73 1.86 0.77
C ASN A 322 -24.46 2.58 2.10
N TYR A 323 -24.39 3.91 2.04
CA TYR A 323 -24.20 4.77 3.19
C TYR A 323 -25.54 5.27 3.70
N ALA A 324 -25.67 5.45 5.02
CA ALA A 324 -26.90 5.91 5.66
C ALA A 324 -27.38 7.25 5.08
N ILE A 325 -26.44 8.15 4.78
CA ILE A 325 -26.67 9.39 4.05
C ILE A 325 -25.85 9.32 2.76
N PRO A 326 -26.44 8.94 1.61
CA PRO A 326 -25.67 8.67 0.39
C PRO A 326 -24.83 9.86 -0.13
N HIS A 327 -25.23 11.09 0.16
CA HIS A 327 -24.50 12.29 -0.27
C HIS A 327 -23.42 12.74 0.74
N GLU A 328 -23.36 12.13 1.92
CA GLU A 328 -22.42 12.43 3.01
C GLU A 328 -21.99 11.11 3.70
N PRO A 329 -21.18 10.26 3.02
CA PRO A 329 -20.69 9.02 3.61
C PRO A 329 -19.86 9.29 4.86
N SER A 330 -20.17 8.63 5.98
CA SER A 330 -19.38 8.82 7.21
C SER A 330 -18.06 8.06 7.15
N SER A 331 -17.01 8.65 7.75
CA SER A 331 -15.70 8.01 7.87
C SER A 331 -15.77 6.68 8.63
N GLU A 332 -16.67 6.56 9.59
CA GLU A 332 -16.92 5.34 10.36
C GLU A 332 -17.48 4.22 9.48
N GLU A 333 -18.46 4.50 8.61
CA GLU A 333 -19.02 3.52 7.68
C GLU A 333 -17.95 3.00 6.71
N VAL A 334 -17.16 3.91 6.12
CA VAL A 334 -16.10 3.54 5.16
C VAL A 334 -14.97 2.76 5.86
N ALA A 335 -14.63 3.11 7.10
CA ALA A 335 -13.65 2.36 7.89
C ALA A 335 -14.13 0.94 8.22
N MET A 336 -15.40 0.78 8.61
CA MET A 336 -16.00 -0.54 8.86
C MET A 336 -16.13 -1.38 7.57
N GLU A 337 -16.39 -0.74 6.42
CA GLU A 337 -16.35 -1.42 5.12
C GLU A 337 -14.94 -1.89 4.79
N SER A 338 -13.93 -1.04 5.00
CA SER A 338 -12.52 -1.36 4.81
C SER A 338 -12.07 -2.50 5.71
N ASN A 339 -12.49 -2.52 6.98
CA ASN A 339 -12.25 -3.62 7.91
C ASN A 339 -12.93 -4.92 7.48
N GLY A 340 -14.21 -4.82 7.12
CA GLY A 340 -15.02 -5.94 6.66
C GLY A 340 -15.95 -6.55 7.70
N LYS A 341 -16.93 -7.31 7.20
CA LYS A 341 -17.99 -7.97 7.98
C LYS A 341 -18.35 -9.35 7.44
N ALA A 342 -18.97 -10.14 8.30
CA ALA A 342 -19.61 -11.39 7.93
C ALA A 342 -20.99 -11.14 7.28
N LEU A 343 -21.22 -11.70 6.10
CA LEU A 343 -22.51 -11.65 5.37
C LEU A 343 -23.41 -12.86 5.68
N ALA A 344 -22.81 -13.93 6.22
CA ALA A 344 -23.45 -15.10 6.79
C ALA A 344 -22.72 -15.50 8.08
N ASP A 345 -23.25 -16.47 8.83
CA ASP A 345 -22.51 -17.06 9.94
C ASP A 345 -21.25 -17.74 9.38
N ILE A 346 -20.08 -17.34 9.87
CA ILE A 346 -18.80 -17.91 9.49
C ILE A 346 -18.47 -19.02 10.46
N THR A 347 -18.28 -20.23 9.95
CA THR A 347 -17.92 -21.40 10.75
C THR A 347 -16.43 -21.70 10.64
N ASP A 348 -15.85 -22.26 11.70
CA ASP A 348 -14.52 -22.88 11.66
C ASP A 348 -14.60 -24.19 10.86
N PRO A 349 -13.84 -24.36 9.77
CA PRO A 349 -13.89 -25.59 8.98
C PRO A 349 -13.44 -26.84 9.76
N ALA A 350 -12.62 -26.69 10.79
CA ALA A 350 -12.11 -27.82 11.58
C ALA A 350 -13.14 -28.31 12.62
N THR A 351 -13.94 -27.41 13.19
CA THR A 351 -14.84 -27.71 14.31
C THR A 351 -16.32 -27.58 13.96
N GLY A 352 -16.66 -26.89 12.87
CA GLY A 352 -18.02 -26.52 12.50
C GLY A 352 -18.65 -25.43 13.37
N ALA A 353 -17.95 -24.93 14.39
CA ALA A 353 -18.46 -23.92 15.30
C ALA A 353 -18.56 -22.56 14.61
N VAL A 354 -19.61 -21.79 14.89
CA VAL A 354 -19.73 -20.39 14.42
C VAL A 354 -18.70 -19.54 15.14
N ILE A 355 -17.78 -18.94 14.38
CA ILE A 355 -16.70 -18.07 14.87
C ILE A 355 -17.00 -16.58 14.67
N VAL A 356 -17.86 -16.23 13.71
CA VAL A 356 -18.36 -14.86 13.51
C VAL A 356 -19.82 -14.95 13.09
N LYS A 357 -20.72 -14.20 13.73
CA LYS A 357 -22.14 -14.18 13.35
C LYS A 357 -22.39 -13.24 12.18
N LYS A 358 -23.41 -13.52 11.37
CA LYS A 358 -23.88 -12.63 10.31
C LYS A 358 -24.06 -11.20 10.81
N GLY A 359 -23.53 -10.23 10.06
CA GLY A 359 -23.59 -8.81 10.33
C GLY A 359 -22.48 -8.27 11.24
N GLN A 360 -21.72 -9.13 11.93
CA GLN A 360 -20.61 -8.68 12.78
C GLN A 360 -19.39 -8.26 11.97
N GLN A 361 -18.66 -7.26 12.47
CA GLN A 361 -17.33 -6.89 11.97
C GLN A 361 -16.34 -8.05 12.13
N LEU A 362 -15.42 -8.17 11.18
CA LEU A 362 -14.33 -9.14 11.25
C LEU A 362 -13.24 -8.63 12.20
N SER A 363 -12.63 -9.54 12.94
CA SER A 363 -11.51 -9.27 13.85
C SER A 363 -10.15 -9.69 13.26
N SER A 364 -10.16 -10.43 12.15
CA SER A 364 -8.94 -10.80 11.43
C SER A 364 -9.22 -11.18 9.98
N PHE A 365 -8.28 -10.87 9.07
CA PHE A 365 -8.34 -11.37 7.69
C PHE A 365 -8.32 -12.90 7.57
N ALA A 366 -7.90 -13.62 8.62
CA ALA A 366 -7.97 -15.08 8.65
C ALA A 366 -9.43 -15.60 8.61
N GLN A 367 -10.41 -14.74 8.88
CA GLN A 367 -11.84 -15.06 8.81
C GLN A 367 -12.42 -14.88 7.40
N LEU A 368 -11.68 -14.27 6.46
CA LEU A 368 -12.15 -14.05 5.09
C LEU A 368 -12.35 -15.37 4.33
N ARG A 369 -13.32 -15.36 3.42
CA ARG A 369 -13.76 -16.52 2.62
C ARG A 369 -13.87 -16.15 1.15
N ASP A 370 -13.72 -17.15 0.29
CA ASP A 370 -13.82 -17.05 -1.18
C ASP A 370 -15.18 -17.50 -1.74
N ASP A 371 -16.16 -17.73 -0.87
CA ASP A 371 -17.52 -18.21 -1.20
C ASP A 371 -18.59 -17.09 -1.15
N GLY A 372 -18.16 -15.83 -0.98
CA GLY A 372 -19.04 -14.68 -0.90
C GLY A 372 -19.71 -14.46 0.46
N THR A 373 -19.38 -15.24 1.49
CA THR A 373 -19.94 -15.08 2.86
C THR A 373 -19.29 -13.96 3.67
N THR A 374 -18.24 -13.33 3.16
CA THR A 374 -17.53 -12.22 3.81
C THR A 374 -17.39 -11.04 2.85
N SER A 375 -17.38 -9.83 3.40
CA SER A 375 -17.14 -8.58 2.66
C SER A 375 -16.02 -7.81 3.36
N CYS A 376 -15.07 -7.27 2.61
CA CYS A 376 -13.94 -6.51 3.15
C CYS A 376 -13.33 -5.61 2.07
N GLY A 377 -13.37 -4.30 2.27
CA GLY A 377 -12.86 -3.32 1.30
C GLY A 377 -11.34 -3.28 1.21
N CYS A 378 -10.61 -3.64 2.27
CA CYS A 378 -9.16 -3.75 2.26
C CYS A 378 -8.68 -4.83 3.24
N TRP A 379 -8.32 -6.02 2.73
CA TRP A 379 -8.09 -7.20 3.59
C TRP A 379 -7.01 -7.00 4.67
N ILE A 380 -5.97 -6.22 4.38
CA ILE A 380 -4.92 -5.91 5.36
C ILE A 380 -5.42 -5.06 6.53
N PHE A 381 -6.57 -4.39 6.41
CA PHE A 381 -7.20 -3.58 7.46
C PHE A 381 -8.22 -4.37 8.29
N ALA A 382 -8.51 -5.63 7.96
CA ALA A 382 -9.36 -6.49 8.79
C ALA A 382 -8.72 -6.69 10.18
N GLY A 383 -9.40 -6.19 11.20
CA GLY A 383 -8.91 -6.05 12.58
C GLY A 383 -8.77 -4.60 13.06
N SER A 384 -8.95 -3.60 12.20
CA SER A 384 -8.86 -2.16 12.54
C SER A 384 -10.12 -1.61 13.20
N TRP A 385 -11.30 -2.17 12.90
CA TRP A 385 -12.57 -1.82 13.52
C TRP A 385 -13.38 -3.09 13.76
N THR A 386 -13.36 -3.60 14.99
CA THR A 386 -13.87 -4.94 15.32
C THR A 386 -15.17 -4.84 16.15
N PRO A 387 -15.80 -5.95 16.57
CA PRO A 387 -16.90 -5.90 17.53
C PRO A 387 -16.53 -5.21 18.85
N GLU A 388 -15.23 -5.17 19.21
CA GLU A 388 -14.69 -4.44 20.35
C GLU A 388 -14.55 -2.92 20.10
N GLY A 389 -14.83 -2.46 18.89
CA GLY A 389 -14.81 -1.05 18.50
C GLY A 389 -13.62 -0.64 17.60
N ASN A 390 -13.46 0.67 17.45
CA ASN A 390 -12.43 1.28 16.61
C ASN A 390 -11.03 1.14 17.25
N GLN A 391 -10.21 0.22 16.75
CA GLN A 391 -8.86 -0.03 17.26
C GLN A 391 -7.88 1.10 16.90
N MET A 392 -8.16 1.84 15.81
CA MET A 392 -7.34 2.97 15.33
C MET A 392 -7.40 4.17 16.29
N ALA A 393 -8.43 4.23 17.14
CA ALA A 393 -8.63 5.29 18.12
C ALA A 393 -8.04 4.98 19.51
N ARG A 394 -7.41 3.81 19.71
CA ARG A 394 -6.82 3.46 21.02
C ARG A 394 -5.65 4.39 21.38
N ARG A 395 -5.53 4.70 22.67
CA ARG A 395 -4.56 5.69 23.21
C ARG A 395 -3.69 5.14 24.34
N ASP A 396 -3.56 3.83 24.45
CA ASP A 396 -2.69 3.20 25.46
C ASP A 396 -1.24 3.20 24.97
N ASN A 397 -0.39 4.00 25.61
CA ASN A 397 1.02 4.15 25.27
C ASN A 397 1.94 3.27 26.14
N ALA A 398 1.40 2.25 26.81
CA ALA A 398 2.20 1.32 27.58
C ALA A 398 3.27 0.63 26.72
N ASP A 399 4.50 0.60 27.24
CA ASP A 399 5.63 -0.14 26.70
C ASP A 399 6.22 -1.03 27.81
N PRO A 400 5.62 -2.19 28.09
CA PRO A 400 6.10 -3.08 29.14
C PRO A 400 7.47 -3.69 28.83
N SER A 401 7.91 -3.67 27.57
CA SER A 401 9.18 -4.24 27.12
C SER A 401 10.37 -3.29 27.31
N GLY A 402 10.13 -1.97 27.33
CA GLY A 402 11.17 -0.94 27.27
C GLY A 402 11.81 -0.76 25.88
N LEU A 403 11.31 -1.46 24.85
CA LEU A 403 11.82 -1.40 23.48
C LEU A 403 11.08 -0.37 22.61
N GLY A 404 10.13 0.38 23.18
CA GLY A 404 9.28 1.35 22.49
C GLY A 404 8.11 0.74 21.73
N ASN A 405 7.69 -0.51 22.05
CA ASN A 405 6.63 -1.19 21.32
C ASN A 405 5.25 -1.02 21.96
N THR A 406 4.51 0.02 21.56
CA THR A 406 3.22 0.40 22.17
C THR A 406 2.02 -0.24 21.44
N LEU A 407 1.77 -1.53 21.68
CA LEU A 407 0.69 -2.29 21.01
C LEU A 407 -0.73 -1.74 21.25
N GLY A 408 -0.92 -1.00 22.35
CA GLY A 408 -2.19 -0.36 22.73
C GLY A 408 -2.44 1.00 22.07
N TRP A 409 -1.49 1.55 21.31
CA TRP A 409 -1.64 2.85 20.65
C TRP A 409 -2.03 2.67 19.20
N ALA A 410 -3.20 3.18 18.82
CA ALA A 410 -3.79 2.99 17.49
C ALA A 410 -3.81 1.51 17.05
N TRP A 411 -3.78 1.24 15.75
CA TRP A 411 -3.69 -0.11 15.22
C TRP A 411 -2.80 -0.16 13.97
N ALA A 412 -1.90 -1.12 13.89
CA ALA A 412 -1.00 -1.28 12.74
C ALA A 412 -1.41 -2.46 11.86
N TRP A 413 -1.42 -2.30 10.54
CA TRP A 413 -1.58 -3.46 9.66
C TRP A 413 -0.23 -4.13 9.41
N PRO A 414 -0.13 -5.47 9.28
CA PRO A 414 -1.22 -6.44 9.46
C PRO A 414 -1.37 -6.89 10.93
N LEU A 415 -2.62 -7.04 11.41
CA LEU A 415 -2.99 -7.61 12.72
C LEU A 415 -2.19 -7.06 13.92
N ASN A 416 -1.99 -5.75 13.96
CA ASN A 416 -1.27 -5.02 15.00
C ASN A 416 0.23 -5.35 15.14
N ARG A 417 0.83 -6.06 14.17
CA ARG A 417 2.27 -6.41 14.13
C ARG A 417 3.11 -5.16 13.87
N ARG A 418 3.93 -4.76 14.84
CA ARG A 418 4.67 -3.49 14.79
C ARG A 418 6.02 -3.66 14.08
N ILE A 419 6.67 -4.80 14.23
CA ILE A 419 7.90 -5.16 13.53
C ILE A 419 7.61 -6.32 12.57
N LEU A 420 7.64 -6.05 11.27
CA LEU A 420 7.49 -7.10 10.27
C LEU A 420 8.67 -8.07 10.32
N TYR A 421 8.41 -9.33 9.97
CA TYR A 421 9.39 -10.40 9.91
C TYR A 421 10.02 -10.73 11.28
N ASN A 422 9.37 -10.36 12.38
CA ASN A 422 9.92 -10.50 13.74
C ASN A 422 10.21 -11.96 14.15
N ARG A 423 9.76 -12.98 13.41
CA ARG A 423 10.29 -14.35 13.57
C ARG A 423 11.80 -14.42 13.32
N ALA A 424 12.35 -13.60 12.42
CA ALA A 424 13.77 -13.54 12.14
C ALA A 424 14.60 -12.93 13.30
N SER A 425 13.96 -12.38 14.34
CA SER A 425 14.64 -11.91 15.56
C SER A 425 15.20 -13.02 16.44
N ALA A 426 14.90 -14.27 16.10
CA ALA A 426 15.37 -15.46 16.80
C ALA A 426 15.95 -16.47 15.81
N ASP A 427 16.86 -17.31 16.31
CA ASP A 427 17.46 -18.42 15.58
C ASP A 427 16.40 -19.48 15.18
N PRO A 428 16.78 -20.51 14.39
CA PRO A 428 15.84 -21.57 14.01
C PRO A 428 15.23 -22.32 15.20
N GLN A 429 15.93 -22.39 16.33
CA GLN A 429 15.51 -23.03 17.59
C GLN A 429 14.67 -22.08 18.48
N GLY A 430 14.48 -20.83 18.06
CA GLY A 430 13.65 -19.85 18.74
C GLY A 430 14.37 -19.10 19.87
N ASN A 431 15.70 -19.21 19.95
CA ASN A 431 16.48 -18.39 20.86
C ASN A 431 16.67 -16.99 20.26
N PRO A 432 16.43 -15.91 21.01
CA PRO A 432 16.66 -14.56 20.50
C PRO A 432 18.13 -14.35 20.14
N TRP A 433 18.42 -13.70 19.01
CA TRP A 433 19.79 -13.34 18.63
C TRP A 433 20.43 -12.40 19.66
N ASP A 434 19.63 -11.47 20.18
CA ASP A 434 19.96 -10.61 21.31
C ASP A 434 18.91 -10.78 22.43
N PRO A 435 19.26 -11.40 23.57
CA PRO A 435 18.35 -11.57 24.70
C PRO A 435 17.78 -10.26 25.26
N LYS A 436 18.47 -9.11 25.08
CA LYS A 436 17.98 -7.79 25.54
C LYS A 436 16.95 -7.18 24.60
N ARG A 437 16.80 -7.72 23.40
CA ARG A 437 15.87 -7.26 22.35
C ARG A 437 14.94 -8.36 21.87
N GLN A 438 14.65 -9.33 22.74
CA GLN A 438 13.72 -10.41 22.43
C GLN A 438 12.35 -9.84 22.04
N LEU A 439 11.87 -10.15 20.84
CA LEU A 439 10.51 -9.79 20.42
C LEU A 439 9.54 -10.94 20.66
N LEU A 440 9.97 -12.17 20.34
CA LEU A 440 9.15 -13.37 20.41
C LEU A 440 9.79 -14.46 21.26
N LYS A 441 8.95 -15.33 21.80
CA LYS A 441 9.28 -16.54 22.54
C LYS A 441 8.28 -17.65 22.20
N TRP A 442 8.80 -18.86 22.00
CA TRP A 442 7.98 -20.06 21.91
C TRP A 442 7.64 -20.56 23.32
N ASP A 443 6.35 -20.78 23.62
CA ASP A 443 5.89 -21.25 24.94
C ASP A 443 5.73 -22.77 25.05
N GLY A 444 6.03 -23.50 23.97
CA GLY A 444 5.77 -24.94 23.82
C GLY A 444 4.62 -25.24 22.87
N THR A 445 3.71 -24.30 22.69
CA THR A 445 2.49 -24.45 21.87
C THR A 445 2.29 -23.36 20.83
N LYS A 446 2.74 -22.13 21.10
CA LYS A 446 2.60 -20.96 20.23
C LYS A 446 3.72 -19.95 20.45
N TRP A 447 3.86 -19.04 19.48
CA TRP A 447 4.69 -17.85 19.60
C TRP A 447 3.93 -16.76 20.38
N THR A 448 4.58 -16.20 21.38
CA THR A 448 4.11 -15.05 22.17
C THR A 448 5.27 -14.07 22.36
N GLY A 449 5.04 -12.88 22.91
CA GLY A 449 6.13 -11.96 23.22
C GLY A 449 5.71 -10.51 23.32
N TRP A 450 6.66 -9.62 23.09
CA TRP A 450 6.49 -8.17 23.17
C TRP A 450 5.97 -7.55 21.88
N ASP A 451 5.88 -8.31 20.79
CA ASP A 451 5.19 -7.95 19.55
C ASP A 451 4.27 -9.09 19.10
N ILE A 452 3.31 -8.79 18.22
CA ILE A 452 2.45 -9.83 17.62
C ILE A 452 3.28 -10.64 16.62
N PRO A 453 3.30 -11.99 16.69
CA PRO A 453 4.10 -12.80 15.76
C PRO A 453 3.71 -12.57 14.30
N ASP A 454 4.67 -12.13 13.49
CA ASP A 454 4.58 -12.13 12.01
C ASP A 454 4.97 -13.50 11.46
N TYR A 455 4.20 -14.50 11.86
CA TYR A 455 4.54 -15.90 11.61
C TYR A 455 3.32 -16.82 11.66
N SER A 456 3.51 -18.07 11.25
CA SER A 456 2.54 -19.13 11.51
C SER A 456 2.67 -19.65 12.95
N ALA A 457 1.87 -20.67 13.29
CA ALA A 457 2.00 -21.40 14.54
C ALA A 457 3.11 -22.49 14.51
N ALA A 458 3.96 -22.52 13.48
CA ALA A 458 4.97 -23.57 13.33
C ALA A 458 6.00 -23.53 14.48
N PRO A 459 6.36 -24.69 15.08
CA PRO A 459 7.31 -24.74 16.19
C PRO A 459 8.74 -24.42 15.72
N PRO A 460 9.66 -24.12 16.65
CA PRO A 460 11.07 -24.02 16.34
C PRO A 460 11.62 -25.30 15.68
N GLY A 461 12.56 -25.16 14.75
CA GLY A 461 13.15 -26.27 13.99
C GLY A 461 12.26 -26.86 12.88
N SER A 462 11.06 -26.32 12.65
CA SER A 462 10.11 -26.84 11.63
C SER A 462 10.51 -26.62 10.17
N GLY A 463 11.52 -25.79 9.89
CA GLY A 463 11.93 -25.45 8.52
C GLY A 463 11.01 -24.44 7.79
N VAL A 464 9.97 -23.94 8.46
CA VAL A 464 9.15 -22.83 7.95
C VAL A 464 9.98 -21.53 8.03
N GLY A 465 9.96 -20.74 6.96
CA GLY A 465 10.76 -19.52 6.83
C GLY A 465 10.04 -18.28 7.39
N PRO A 466 10.78 -17.28 7.93
CA PRO A 466 10.20 -16.12 8.62
C PRO A 466 9.53 -15.09 7.71
N PHE A 467 9.69 -15.17 6.38
CA PHE A 467 9.11 -14.23 5.44
C PHE A 467 7.81 -14.79 4.84
N ILE A 468 6.72 -14.73 5.59
CA ILE A 468 5.49 -15.50 5.32
C ILE A 468 4.77 -15.16 4.01
N MET A 469 5.04 -13.98 3.44
CA MET A 469 4.46 -13.55 2.16
C MET A 469 5.25 -14.10 0.96
N GLN A 470 6.44 -14.66 1.17
CA GLN A 470 7.30 -15.21 0.12
C GLN A 470 6.96 -16.67 -0.14
N GLN A 471 7.00 -17.07 -1.42
CA GLN A 471 6.71 -18.44 -1.87
C GLN A 471 7.64 -19.48 -1.26
N GLU A 472 8.87 -19.07 -0.96
CA GLU A 472 9.93 -19.87 -0.39
C GLU A 472 10.22 -19.55 1.09
N GLY A 473 9.48 -18.62 1.72
CA GLY A 473 9.65 -18.23 3.13
C GLY A 473 10.95 -17.47 3.46
N MET A 474 11.72 -17.04 2.44
CA MET A 474 13.06 -16.45 2.60
C MET A 474 13.15 -15.01 2.07
N GLY A 475 14.08 -14.22 2.63
CA GLY A 475 14.54 -12.98 2.05
C GLY A 475 15.39 -13.23 0.80
N ARG A 476 15.14 -12.51 -0.29
CA ARG A 476 15.80 -12.73 -1.58
C ARG A 476 17.06 -11.89 -1.74
N LEU A 477 18.22 -12.54 -1.71
CA LEU A 477 19.46 -11.95 -2.24
C LEU A 477 19.44 -11.89 -3.76
N PHE A 478 18.94 -12.94 -4.41
CA PHE A 478 18.71 -13.01 -5.85
C PHE A 478 17.20 -12.88 -6.13
N ALA A 479 16.77 -11.87 -6.88
CA ALA A 479 15.36 -11.49 -6.98
C ALA A 479 14.51 -12.34 -7.95
N LEU A 480 15.09 -13.37 -8.58
CA LEU A 480 14.44 -14.17 -9.63
C LEU A 480 14.01 -13.27 -10.81
N ASP A 481 12.73 -13.33 -11.17
CA ASP A 481 12.09 -12.62 -12.28
C ASP A 481 11.37 -11.34 -11.86
N LYS A 482 11.60 -10.84 -10.62
CA LYS A 482 10.78 -9.76 -10.03
C LYS A 482 11.24 -8.35 -10.34
N MET A 483 12.42 -8.18 -10.92
CA MET A 483 12.97 -6.88 -11.31
C MET A 483 13.08 -6.81 -12.83
N ALA A 484 12.77 -5.67 -13.43
CA ALA A 484 12.78 -5.50 -14.88
C ALA A 484 14.19 -5.59 -15.48
N GLU A 485 15.18 -5.11 -14.73
CA GLU A 485 16.55 -4.84 -15.15
C GLU A 485 17.57 -5.86 -14.63
N GLY A 486 17.13 -6.83 -13.82
CA GLY A 486 17.95 -7.98 -13.42
C GLY A 486 17.83 -8.43 -11.97
N PRO A 487 18.20 -9.68 -11.67
CA PRO A 487 18.02 -10.28 -10.35
C PRO A 487 19.00 -9.79 -9.27
N PHE A 488 20.10 -9.14 -9.69
CA PHE A 488 21.04 -8.43 -8.83
C PHE A 488 21.12 -6.95 -9.27
N PRO A 489 21.30 -6.02 -8.32
CA PRO A 489 21.61 -4.63 -8.63
C PRO A 489 22.89 -4.48 -9.45
N GLU A 490 22.90 -3.53 -10.38
CA GLU A 490 24.07 -3.16 -11.18
C GLU A 490 24.08 -1.64 -11.36
N HIS A 491 25.27 -1.03 -11.34
CA HIS A 491 25.42 0.41 -11.57
C HIS A 491 25.09 0.78 -13.02
N TYR A 492 24.23 1.78 -13.18
CA TYR A 492 23.98 2.49 -14.44
C TYR A 492 23.88 3.99 -14.14
N GLU A 493 24.44 4.82 -15.01
CA GLU A 493 24.42 6.28 -14.86
C GLU A 493 22.98 6.86 -14.95
N PRO A 494 22.70 8.01 -14.32
CA PRO A 494 21.46 8.77 -14.54
C PRO A 494 21.26 9.16 -16.01
N PHE A 495 20.00 9.37 -16.40
CA PHE A 495 19.61 9.87 -17.73
C PHE A 495 19.70 11.39 -17.86
#